data_AF-A0A327K7A6-F1
#
_entry.id   AF-A0A327K7A6-F1
#
_cell.length_a   1.000
_cell.length_b   1.000
_cell.length_c   1.000
_cell.angle_alpha   90.00
_cell.angle_beta   90.00
_cell.angle_gamma   90.00
#
_symmetry.space_group_name_H-M   'P 1'
#
loop_
_entity.id
_entity.type
_entity.pdbx_description
1 polymer ?
#
loop_
_entity_poly.entity_id
_entity_poly.type
_entity_poly.pdbx_seq_one_letter_code
_entity_poly.pdbx_strand_id
1 'polypeptide(L)' 'GNRTMMLVYNLPSYNSIYQRFAGVNGSAYMVGGLGMTVLSHTGVHDPIYVVPIRTGVGARLGVNLGYLKFTSRPTWNPF' A
#
# COMPACT_ATOMS: atom_id res chain seq x y z
N GLY A 1 14.53 -8.17 11.20
CA GLY A 1 13.87 -8.56 9.95
C GLY A 1 12.90 -7.47 9.52
N ASN A 2 12.71 -7.29 8.21
CA ASN A 2 11.75 -6.34 7.65
C ASN A 2 10.50 -7.13 7.21
N ARG A 3 9.35 -6.87 7.83
CA ARG A 3 8.07 -7.50 7.47
C ARG A 3 7.05 -6.40 7.16
N THR A 4 6.20 -6.65 6.18
CA THR A 4 5.08 -5.78 5.81
C THR A 4 3.78 -6.55 5.92
N MET A 5 2.81 -5.97 6.62
CA MET A 5 1.40 -6.38 6.59
C MET A 5 0.63 -5.35 5.76
N MET A 6 -0.41 -5.74 5.05
CA MET A 6 -1.23 -4.80 4.27
C MET A 6 -2.70 -4.97 4.66
N LEU A 7 -3.32 -3.88 5.10
CA LEU A 7 -4.77 -3.82 5.27
C LEU A 7 -5.39 -3.37 3.95
N VAL A 8 -6.48 -4.03 3.55
CA VAL A 8 -7.21 -3.71 2.32
C VAL A 8 -8.65 -3.39 2.69
N TYR A 9 -9.13 -2.22 2.29
CA TYR A 9 -10.49 -1.75 2.56
C TYR A 9 -11.26 -1.56 1.26
N ASN A 10 -12.58 -1.74 1.35
CA ASN A 10 -13.52 -1.56 0.26
C ASN A 10 -13.18 -2.40 -0.99
N LEU A 11 -12.65 -3.61 -0.80
CA LEU A 11 -12.32 -4.51 -1.91
C LEU A 11 -13.60 -5.23 -2.40
N PRO A 12 -14.16 -4.89 -3.57
CA PRO A 12 -15.45 -5.44 -4.00
C PRO A 12 -15.32 -6.89 -4.49
N SER A 13 -14.15 -7.28 -4.97
CA SER A 13 -13.83 -8.66 -5.33
C SER A 13 -12.34 -8.92 -5.22
N TYR A 14 -11.95 -10.19 -5.09
CA TYR A 14 -10.54 -10.58 -5.06
C TYR A 14 -9.73 -10.02 -6.24
N ASN A 15 -10.29 -10.06 -7.45
CA ASN A 15 -9.59 -9.64 -8.66
C ASN A 15 -9.37 -8.12 -8.72
N SER A 16 -10.15 -7.34 -7.98
CA SER A 16 -10.04 -5.88 -7.92
C SER A 16 -8.74 -5.41 -7.25
N ILE A 17 -7.98 -6.30 -6.61
CA ILE A 17 -6.68 -5.94 -6.03
C ILE A 17 -5.59 -5.79 -7.09
N TYR A 18 -5.71 -6.46 -8.26
CA TYR A 18 -4.65 -6.56 -9.27
C TYR A 18 -4.52 -5.31 -10.14
N GLN A 19 -4.18 -4.21 -9.49
CA GLN A 19 -4.07 -2.90 -10.09
C GLN A 19 -2.98 -2.08 -9.39
N ARG A 20 -2.89 -0.81 -9.78
CA ARG A 20 -1.92 0.15 -9.26
C ARG A 20 -2.58 1.06 -8.24
N PHE A 21 -1.89 1.29 -7.12
CA PHE A 21 -2.33 2.17 -6.04
C PHE A 21 -1.32 3.29 -5.87
N ALA A 22 -1.80 4.52 -5.81
CA ALA A 22 -0.98 5.71 -5.60
C ALA A 22 -1.12 6.20 -4.16
N GLY A 23 -0.08 6.82 -3.63
CA GLY A 23 -0.07 7.39 -2.29
C GLY A 23 -1.09 8.51 -2.15
N VAL A 24 -1.84 8.50 -1.05
CA VAL A 24 -2.71 9.61 -0.67
C VAL A 24 -1.87 10.66 0.05
N ASN A 25 -1.97 11.92 -0.37
CA ASN A 25 -1.23 13.02 0.26
C ASN A 25 -1.54 13.10 1.77
N GLY A 26 -0.49 13.26 2.59
CA GLY A 26 -0.60 13.42 4.04
C GLY A 26 -0.95 12.16 4.84
N SER A 27 -0.94 10.97 4.22
CA SER A 27 -1.39 9.72 4.85
C SER A 27 -0.32 8.93 5.62
N ALA A 28 0.79 9.59 5.94
CA ALA A 28 1.99 8.98 6.47
C ALA A 28 2.06 9.07 8.00
N TYR A 29 2.17 7.92 8.69
CA TYR A 29 2.25 7.88 10.15
C TYR A 29 3.35 6.92 10.64
N MET A 30 4.00 7.29 11.75
CA MET A 30 4.98 6.47 12.43
C MET A 30 4.73 6.44 13.94
N VAL A 31 4.60 5.25 14.52
CA VAL A 31 4.36 5.07 15.97
C VAL A 31 5.14 3.85 16.46
N GLY A 32 5.98 4.02 17.48
CA GLY A 32 6.64 2.89 18.17
C GLY A 32 7.47 1.95 17.27
N GLY A 33 8.05 2.45 16.18
CA GLY A 33 8.80 1.62 15.21
C GLY A 33 7.94 0.90 14.17
N LEU A 34 6.65 1.24 14.08
CA LEU A 34 5.74 0.92 12.98
C LEU A 34 5.61 2.12 12.06
N GLY A 35 5.64 1.89 10.75
CA GLY A 35 5.38 2.91 9.73
C GLY A 35 4.22 2.50 8.83
N MET A 36 3.30 3.43 8.54
CA MET A 36 2.14 3.19 7.68
C MET A 36 1.89 4.34 6.71
N THR A 37 1.35 4.01 5.54
CA THR A 37 0.89 4.95 4.51
C THR A 37 -0.46 4.51 3.98
N VAL A 38 -1.28 5.42 3.48
CA VAL A 38 -2.51 5.05 2.74
C VAL A 38 -2.25 5.18 1.25
N LEU A 39 -2.63 4.15 0.51
CA LEU A 39 -2.62 4.13 -0.94
C LEU A 39 -4.04 3.93 -1.44
N SER A 40 -4.42 4.62 -2.52
CA SER A 40 -5.73 4.47 -3.15
C SER A 40 -5.60 4.24 -4.64
N HIS A 41 -6.57 3.51 -5.19
CA HIS A 41 -6.81 3.49 -6.63
C HIS A 41 -7.97 4.45 -6.93
N THR A 42 -7.65 5.60 -7.52
CA THR A 42 -8.64 6.62 -7.90
C THR A 42 -9.10 6.33 -9.33
N GLY A 43 -10.39 6.03 -9.50
CA GLY A 43 -10.97 5.58 -10.77
C GLY A 43 -12.24 4.73 -10.64
N VAL A 44 -12.57 4.30 -9.42
CA VAL A 44 -13.80 3.58 -9.08
C VAL A 44 -14.70 4.52 -8.28
N HIS A 45 -16.03 4.38 -8.42
CA HIS A 45 -17.02 5.15 -7.64
C HIS A 45 -16.74 5.10 -6.13
N ASP A 46 -16.30 3.95 -5.63
CA ASP A 46 -15.76 3.77 -4.27
C ASP A 46 -14.27 3.42 -4.33
N PRO A 47 -13.38 4.22 -3.73
CA PRO A 47 -11.95 3.94 -3.74
C PRO A 47 -11.60 2.73 -2.86
N ILE A 48 -10.73 1.87 -3.40
CA ILE A 48 -10.07 0.80 -2.64
C ILE A 48 -8.85 1.40 -1.95
N TYR A 49 -8.71 1.13 -0.65
CA TYR A 49 -7.56 1.58 0.13
C TYR A 49 -6.65 0.42 0.49
N VAL A 50 -5.34 0.61 0.33
CA VAL A 50 -4.31 -0.30 0.79
C VAL A 50 -3.44 0.42 1.80
N VAL A 51 -3.29 -0.15 2.98
CA VAL A 51 -2.48 0.42 4.07
C VAL A 51 -1.36 -0.55 4.43
N PRO A 52 -0.16 -0.38 3.84
CA PRO A 52 1.01 -1.15 4.22
C PRO A 52 1.51 -0.70 5.60
N ILE A 53 1.66 -1.64 6.53
CA ILE A 53 2.25 -1.47 7.85
C ILE A 53 3.60 -2.18 7.87
N ARG A 54 4.66 -1.44 8.16
CA ARG A 54 6.05 -1.91 8.13
C ARG A 54 6.67 -1.88 9.51
N THR A 55 7.55 -2.84 9.78
CA THR A 55 8.31 -2.95 11.04
C THR A 55 9.82 -2.84 10.79
N GLY A 56 10.56 -2.38 11.81
CA GLY A 56 12.02 -2.38 11.80
C GLY A 56 12.61 -1.34 10.83
N VAL A 57 13.58 -1.74 10.01
CA VAL A 57 14.28 -0.82 9.08
C VAL A 57 13.30 -0.16 8.10
N GLY A 58 12.25 -0.89 7.70
CA GLY A 58 11.22 -0.39 6.80
C GLY A 58 10.28 0.64 7.42
N ALA A 59 10.23 0.75 8.75
CA ALA A 59 9.47 1.79 9.42
C ALA A 59 10.21 3.14 9.43
N ARG A 60 11.54 3.13 9.55
CA ARG A 60 12.39 4.32 9.73
C ARG A 60 12.86 5.00 8.43
N LEU A 61 12.80 4.32 7.29
CA LEU A 61 13.20 4.89 5.99
C LEU A 61 12.20 5.90 5.39
N GLY A 62 11.29 6.42 6.22
CA GLY A 62 10.33 7.42 5.81
C GLY A 62 9.26 6.82 4.91
N VAL A 63 8.10 7.46 4.97
CA VAL A 63 6.84 6.98 4.43
C VAL A 63 6.76 7.25 2.91
N ASN A 64 7.80 6.88 2.17
CA ASN A 64 8.00 7.15 0.74
C ASN A 64 7.52 5.99 -0.13
N LEU A 65 6.40 5.35 0.21
CA LEU A 65 5.68 4.50 -0.73
C LEU A 65 4.57 5.34 -1.37
N GLY A 66 4.89 6.02 -2.46
CA GLY A 66 3.89 6.71 -3.28
C GLY A 66 3.18 5.79 -4.28
N TYR A 67 3.59 4.52 -4.38
CA TYR A 67 3.12 3.62 -5.42
C TYR A 67 3.25 2.14 -5.02
N LEU A 68 2.21 1.34 -5.29
CA LEU A 68 2.26 -0.13 -5.26
C LEU A 68 1.49 -0.70 -6.45
N LYS A 69 2.04 -1.76 -7.04
CA LYS A 69 1.40 -2.55 -8.08
C LYS A 69 1.19 -3.98 -7.59
N PHE A 70 -0.05 -4.45 -7.61
CA PHE A 70 -0.36 -5.86 -7.38
C PHE A 70 -0.60 -6.56 -8.71
N THR A 71 -0.11 -7.79 -8.80
CA THR A 71 -0.25 -8.64 -9.98
C THR A 71 -0.61 -10.05 -9.53
N SER A 72 -1.36 -10.76 -10.35
CA SER A 72 -1.73 -12.16 -10.08
C SER A 72 -0.55 -13.13 -10.29
N ARG A 73 0.50 -12.67 -10.99
CA ARG A 73 1.74 -13.43 -11.24
C ARG A 73 2.94 -12.53 -11.01
N PRO A 74 4.04 -13.07 -10.44
CA PRO A 74 5.28 -12.32 -10.27
C PRO A 74 5.75 -11.70 -11.60
N THR A 75 6.18 -10.45 -11.55
CA THR A 75 6.72 -9.74 -12.72
C THR A 75 7.86 -8.82 -12.32
N TRP A 76 8.82 -8.68 -13.23
CA TRP A 76 9.90 -7.71 -13.10
C TRP A 76 9.46 -6.30 -13.46
N ASN A 77 8.43 -6.15 -14.30
CA ASN A 77 7.97 -4.84 -14.73
C ASN A 77 7.15 -4.18 -13.61
N PRO A 78 7.64 -3.10 -12.99
CA PRO A 78 6.95 -2.44 -11.89
C PRO A 78 5.79 -1.54 -12.36
N PHE A 79 5.65 -1.32 -13.68
CA PHE A 79 4.57 -0.55 -14.30
C PHE A 79 3.50 -1.49 -14.82
#